data_AF-A0A2D5RVB3-F1
#
_entry.id   AF-A0A2D5RVB3-F1
#
_cell.length_a   1.000
_cell.length_b   1.000
_cell.length_c   1.000
_cell.angle_alpha   90.00
_cell.angle_beta   90.00
_cell.angle_gamma   90.00
#
_symmetry.space_group_name_H-M   'P 1'
#
loop_
_entity.id
_entity.type
_entity.pdbx_description
1 polymer ?
#
loop_
_entity_poly.entity_id
_entity_poly.type
_entity_poly.pdbx_seq_one_letter_code
_entity_poly.pdbx_strand_id
1 'polypeptide(L)'
;MEFQFGYLITIIGWIYVLYLSNRALKRADIARVKDSCIAVLEDAVKKILDLAEKENLTDIHIESHLVHYATKAFFRIKAMNNLAKSQLVDAGKVDLVLRTADVSKIINRDNQYCQQLTSEILNYCDEIEQEYQKIFFNSNLKLWIAKHIDELKGLAFGLVICASLFYIFQYF
;
A
#
# COMPACT_ATOMS: atom_id res chain seq x y z
N MET A 1 -25.57 -3.78 41.49
CA MET A 1 -25.69 -2.88 40.32
C MET A 1 -24.31 -2.38 39.84
N GLU A 2 -23.36 -2.12 40.76
CA GLU A 2 -21.99 -1.69 40.41
C GLU A 2 -21.18 -2.69 39.56
N PHE A 3 -21.37 -4.01 39.78
CA PHE A 3 -20.70 -5.05 39.00
C PHE A 3 -21.05 -5.04 37.49
N GLN A 4 -22.27 -4.64 37.13
CA GLN A 4 -22.69 -4.57 35.71
C GLN A 4 -22.09 -3.36 34.98
N PHE A 5 -21.83 -2.27 35.71
CA PHE A 5 -21.21 -1.07 35.15
C PHE A 5 -19.73 -1.28 34.84
N GLY A 6 -19.00 -1.97 35.74
CA GLY A 6 -17.59 -2.33 35.51
C GLY A 6 -17.40 -3.25 34.29
N TYR A 7 -18.34 -4.18 34.07
CA TYR A 7 -18.32 -5.07 32.92
C TYR A 7 -18.56 -4.32 31.60
N LEU A 8 -19.53 -3.39 31.57
CA LEU A 8 -19.81 -2.53 30.41
C LEU A 8 -18.60 -1.66 30.02
N ILE A 9 -17.95 -1.02 31.00
CA ILE A 9 -16.73 -0.23 30.76
C ILE A 9 -15.62 -1.11 30.18
N THR A 10 -15.46 -2.33 30.71
CA THR A 10 -14.45 -3.27 30.24
C THR A 10 -14.71 -3.68 28.78
N ILE A 11 -15.95 -4.01 28.42
CA ILE A 11 -16.32 -4.35 27.04
C ILE A 11 -16.03 -3.17 26.09
N ILE A 12 -16.44 -1.96 26.45
CA ILE A 12 -16.20 -0.76 25.64
C ILE A 12 -14.69 -0.51 25.47
N GLY A 13 -13.92 -0.69 26.54
CA GLY A 13 -12.45 -0.61 26.51
C GLY A 13 -11.83 -1.63 25.56
N TRP A 14 -12.28 -2.88 25.60
CA TRP A 14 -11.82 -3.93 24.69
C TRP A 14 -12.18 -3.64 23.23
N ILE A 15 -13.40 -3.17 22.95
CA ILE A 15 -13.81 -2.77 21.60
C ILE A 15 -12.91 -1.64 21.09
N TYR A 16 -12.60 -0.66 21.93
CA TYR A 16 -11.73 0.45 21.57
C TYR A 16 -10.29 0.00 21.29
N VAL A 17 -9.73 -0.89 22.12
CA VAL A 17 -8.39 -1.46 21.92
C VAL A 17 -8.34 -2.30 20.64
N LEU A 18 -9.33 -3.17 20.41
CA LEU A 18 -9.42 -3.98 19.20
C LEU A 18 -9.54 -3.11 17.94
N TYR A 19 -10.31 -2.03 18.02
CA TYR A 19 -10.40 -1.03 16.96
C TYR A 19 -9.03 -0.40 16.64
N LEU A 20 -8.31 0.08 17.66
CA LEU A 20 -6.99 0.69 17.49
C LEU A 20 -5.97 -0.32 16.94
N SER A 21 -5.96 -1.55 17.47
CA SER A 21 -5.08 -2.62 17.01
C SER A 21 -5.33 -2.99 15.55
N ASN A 22 -6.61 -3.14 15.14
CA ASN A 22 -6.93 -3.45 13.75
C ASN A 22 -6.50 -2.31 12.81
N ARG A 23 -6.72 -1.05 13.21
CA ARG A 23 -6.26 0.12 12.45
C ARG A 23 -4.73 0.16 12.33
N ALA A 24 -4.01 -0.15 13.40
CA ALA A 24 -2.55 -0.18 13.41
C ALA A 24 -1.99 -1.30 12.52
N LEU A 25 -2.54 -2.52 12.62
CA LEU A 25 -2.15 -3.67 11.79
C LEU A 25 -2.34 -3.36 10.30
N LYS A 26 -3.53 -2.88 9.91
CA LYS A 26 -3.80 -2.52 8.52
C LYS A 26 -2.87 -1.45 7.99
N ARG A 27 -2.60 -0.43 8.81
CA ARG A 27 -1.65 0.63 8.45
C ARG A 27 -0.24 0.06 8.24
N ALA A 28 0.18 -0.89 9.06
CA ALA A 28 1.48 -1.57 8.93
C ALA A 28 1.54 -2.46 7.67
N ASP A 29 0.50 -3.21 7.36
CA ASP A 29 0.43 -4.03 6.14
C ASP A 29 0.50 -3.16 4.88
N ILE A 30 -0.25 -2.06 4.86
CA ILE A 30 -0.24 -1.12 3.73
C ILE A 30 1.11 -0.41 3.63
N ALA A 31 1.74 -0.06 4.75
CA ALA A 31 3.10 0.49 4.76
C ALA A 31 4.10 -0.51 4.14
N ARG A 32 4.02 -1.79 4.50
CA ARG A 32 4.90 -2.83 3.95
C ARG A 32 4.75 -2.99 2.44
N VAL A 33 3.52 -2.91 1.93
CA VAL A 33 3.26 -2.97 0.49
C VAL A 33 3.72 -1.69 -0.22
N LYS A 34 3.53 -0.52 0.41
CA LYS A 34 4.06 0.78 -0.04
C LYS A 34 5.58 0.74 -0.19
N ASP A 35 6.30 0.35 0.87
CA ASP A 35 7.77 0.25 0.87
C ASP A 35 8.25 -0.76 -0.18
N SER A 36 7.56 -1.90 -0.32
CA SER A 36 7.86 -2.86 -1.38
C SER A 36 7.62 -2.31 -2.78
N CYS A 37 6.68 -1.38 -2.97
CA CYS A 37 6.43 -0.75 -4.27
C CYS A 37 7.53 0.25 -4.60
N ILE A 38 7.89 1.11 -3.64
CA ILE A 38 8.99 2.08 -3.78
C ILE A 38 10.28 1.34 -4.09
N ALA A 39 10.59 0.25 -3.37
CA ALA A 39 11.78 -0.56 -3.63
C ALA A 39 11.82 -1.14 -5.06
N VAL A 40 10.66 -1.50 -5.64
CA VAL A 40 10.59 -1.99 -7.03
C VAL A 40 10.88 -0.87 -8.03
N LEU A 41 10.39 0.34 -7.77
CA LEU A 41 10.62 1.50 -8.63
C LEU A 41 12.08 1.97 -8.54
N GLU A 42 12.66 2.00 -7.35
CA GLU A 42 14.09 2.30 -7.15
C GLU A 42 15.00 1.25 -7.80
N ASP A 43 14.63 -0.04 -7.71
CA ASP A 43 15.36 -1.11 -8.37
C ASP A 43 15.26 -1.00 -9.90
N ALA A 44 14.11 -0.56 -10.42
CA ALA A 44 13.94 -0.26 -11.85
C ALA A 44 14.91 0.84 -12.30
N VAL A 45 14.98 1.95 -11.56
CA VAL A 45 15.92 3.06 -11.85
C VAL A 45 17.36 2.57 -11.85
N LYS A 46 17.79 1.89 -10.77
CA LYS A 46 19.16 1.37 -10.67
C LYS A 46 19.49 0.47 -11.85
N LYS A 47 18.57 -0.41 -12.22
CA LYS A 47 18.81 -1.34 -13.32
C LYS A 47 18.81 -0.67 -14.69
N ILE A 48 17.99 0.36 -14.90
CA ILE A 48 18.02 1.16 -16.13
C ILE A 48 19.39 1.86 -16.27
N LEU A 49 19.93 2.41 -15.19
CA LEU A 49 21.25 3.03 -15.17
C LEU A 49 22.38 2.00 -15.41
N ASP A 50 22.35 0.87 -14.71
CA ASP A 50 23.31 -0.23 -14.90
C ASP A 50 23.29 -0.80 -16.33
N LEU A 51 22.10 -0.82 -16.95
CA LEU A 51 21.93 -1.25 -18.34
C LEU A 51 22.46 -0.20 -19.31
N ALA A 52 22.27 1.10 -19.06
CA ALA A 52 22.85 2.16 -19.90
C ALA A 52 24.40 2.14 -19.91
N GLU A 53 25.04 1.66 -18.84
CA GLU A 53 26.50 1.55 -18.75
C GLU A 53 27.08 0.36 -19.51
N LYS A 54 26.30 -0.70 -19.80
CA LYS A 54 26.80 -1.93 -20.43
C LYS A 54 26.84 -1.82 -21.96
N GLU A 55 28.00 -2.09 -22.55
CA GLU A 55 28.27 -1.90 -23.99
C GLU A 55 27.62 -2.93 -24.95
N ASN A 56 26.90 -3.95 -24.46
CA ASN A 56 26.40 -5.07 -25.28
C ASN A 56 24.89 -5.35 -25.14
N LEU A 57 24.08 -4.30 -24.95
CA LEU A 57 22.63 -4.49 -24.80
C LEU A 57 21.88 -4.30 -26.11
N THR A 58 21.00 -5.26 -26.39
CA THR A 58 20.00 -5.18 -27.45
C THR A 58 18.75 -4.47 -26.91
N ASP A 59 18.11 -3.64 -27.72
CA ASP A 59 16.86 -2.92 -27.40
C ASP A 59 15.81 -3.82 -26.73
N ILE A 60 15.65 -5.04 -27.26
CA ILE A 60 14.72 -6.06 -26.77
C ILE A 60 14.98 -6.41 -25.29
N HIS A 61 16.23 -6.42 -24.84
CA HIS A 61 16.59 -6.79 -23.48
C HIS A 61 16.19 -5.69 -22.48
N ILE A 62 16.41 -4.43 -22.85
CA ILE A 62 16.06 -3.27 -22.02
C ILE A 62 14.53 -3.11 -21.99
N GLU A 63 13.86 -3.25 -23.13
CA GLU A 63 12.40 -3.21 -23.21
C GLU A 63 11.76 -4.30 -22.32
N SER A 64 12.28 -5.54 -22.39
CA SER A 64 11.84 -6.65 -21.54
C SER A 64 11.97 -6.33 -20.05
N HIS A 65 13.08 -5.72 -19.64
CA HIS A 65 13.28 -5.29 -18.26
C HIS A 65 12.29 -4.19 -17.85
N LEU A 66 12.11 -3.16 -18.68
CA LEU A 66 11.16 -2.08 -18.44
C LEU A 66 9.72 -2.61 -18.28
N VAL A 67 9.29 -3.51 -19.17
CA VAL A 67 7.98 -4.16 -19.09
C VAL A 67 7.84 -5.01 -17.83
N HIS A 68 8.90 -5.73 -17.43
CA HIS A 68 8.90 -6.50 -16.19
C HIS A 68 8.69 -5.60 -14.97
N TYR A 69 9.45 -4.50 -14.86
CA TYR A 69 9.32 -3.56 -13.76
C TYR A 69 7.99 -2.81 -13.76
N ALA A 70 7.51 -2.37 -14.93
CA ALA A 70 6.20 -1.74 -15.09
C ALA A 70 5.08 -2.65 -14.58
N THR A 71 5.09 -3.92 -15.02
CA THR A 71 4.09 -4.92 -14.62
C THR A 71 4.14 -5.19 -13.12
N LYS A 72 5.35 -5.33 -12.56
CA LYS A 72 5.53 -5.57 -11.12
C LYS A 72 5.05 -4.39 -10.29
N ALA A 73 5.39 -3.16 -10.68
CA ALA A 73 4.94 -1.95 -10.01
C ALA A 73 3.42 -1.79 -10.11
N PHE A 74 2.84 -2.02 -11.30
CA PHE A 74 1.39 -1.98 -11.53
C PHE A 74 0.62 -2.89 -10.56
N PHE A 75 1.02 -4.16 -10.45
CA PHE A 75 0.34 -5.09 -9.54
C PHE A 75 0.51 -4.72 -8.06
N ARG A 76 1.67 -4.16 -7.69
CA ARG A 76 1.92 -3.71 -6.31
C ARG A 76 1.08 -2.48 -5.95
N ILE A 77 0.97 -1.51 -6.85
CA ILE A 77 0.11 -0.33 -6.67
C ILE A 77 -1.36 -0.77 -6.60
N LYS A 78 -1.79 -1.69 -7.47
CA LYS A 78 -3.15 -2.24 -7.42
C LYS A 78 -3.43 -2.97 -6.10
N ALA A 79 -2.48 -3.76 -5.61
CA ALA A 79 -2.59 -4.41 -4.31
C ALA A 79 -2.68 -3.40 -3.16
N MET A 80 -1.85 -2.34 -3.20
CA MET A 80 -1.89 -1.25 -2.23
C MET A 80 -3.24 -0.53 -2.22
N ASN A 81 -3.76 -0.16 -3.39
CA ASN A 81 -5.07 0.48 -3.55
C ASN A 81 -6.21 -0.40 -3.02
N ASN A 82 -6.15 -1.71 -3.30
CA ASN A 82 -7.14 -2.68 -2.81
C ASN A 82 -7.09 -2.79 -1.27
N LEU A 83 -5.90 -2.89 -0.68
CA LEU A 83 -5.75 -2.95 0.77
C LEU A 83 -6.22 -1.67 1.47
N ALA A 84 -5.97 -0.51 0.85
CA ALA A 84 -6.43 0.78 1.35
C ALA A 84 -7.92 1.03 1.10
N LYS A 85 -8.59 0.19 0.29
CA LYS A 85 -9.96 0.40 -0.21
C LYS A 85 -10.15 1.81 -0.79
N SER A 86 -9.10 2.32 -1.44
CA SER A 86 -9.11 3.59 -2.14
C SER A 86 -8.02 3.62 -3.20
N GLN A 87 -8.30 4.31 -4.29
CA GLN A 87 -7.31 4.63 -5.30
C GLN A 87 -6.36 5.69 -4.73
N LEU A 88 -5.30 5.23 -4.05
CA LEU A 88 -4.24 6.08 -3.51
C LEU A 88 -3.46 6.72 -4.65
N VAL A 89 -3.06 5.88 -5.61
CA VAL A 89 -2.27 6.32 -6.76
C VAL A 89 -2.74 5.58 -8.01
N ASP A 90 -2.70 6.26 -9.15
CA ASP A 90 -3.11 5.68 -10.41
C ASP A 90 -2.07 4.70 -10.95
N ALA A 91 -2.34 3.40 -10.79
CA ALA A 91 -1.46 2.34 -11.31
C ALA A 91 -1.18 2.48 -12.81
N GLY A 92 -2.06 3.12 -13.59
CA GLY A 92 -1.88 3.37 -15.01
C GLY A 92 -0.75 4.35 -15.32
N LYS A 93 -0.49 5.36 -14.45
CA LYS A 93 0.58 6.34 -14.66
C LYS A 93 1.96 5.70 -14.70
N VAL A 94 2.28 4.82 -13.74
CA VAL A 94 3.59 4.14 -13.70
C VAL A 94 3.77 3.16 -14.84
N ASP A 95 2.71 2.44 -15.20
CA ASP A 95 2.76 1.54 -16.34
C ASP A 95 3.05 2.31 -17.63
N LEU A 96 2.45 3.50 -17.77
CA LEU A 96 2.67 4.38 -18.91
C LEU A 96 4.11 4.92 -18.93
N VAL A 97 4.61 5.51 -17.83
CA VAL A 97 5.97 6.06 -17.73
C VAL A 97 7.05 5.03 -18.08
N LEU A 98 6.95 3.80 -17.56
CA LEU A 98 7.95 2.76 -17.79
C LEU A 98 7.81 2.08 -19.16
N ARG A 99 6.60 1.91 -19.69
CA ARG A 99 6.38 1.27 -21.01
C ARG A 99 6.58 2.21 -22.20
N THR A 100 6.39 3.51 -22.02
CA THR A 100 6.63 4.50 -23.08
C THR A 100 8.04 5.07 -23.03
N ALA A 101 8.92 4.55 -22.17
CA ALA A 101 10.30 4.97 -22.11
C ALA A 101 11.02 4.65 -23.44
N ASP A 102 11.73 5.64 -23.96
CA ASP A 102 12.45 5.58 -25.23
C ASP A 102 13.75 4.80 -25.03
N VAL A 103 13.69 3.50 -25.35
CA VAL A 103 14.80 2.55 -25.21
C VAL A 103 16.03 3.01 -25.99
N SER A 104 15.83 3.61 -27.16
CA SER A 104 16.92 4.09 -28.01
C SER A 104 17.70 5.22 -27.34
N LYS A 105 17.03 6.12 -26.60
CA LYS A 105 17.70 7.19 -25.82
C LYS A 105 18.46 6.67 -24.61
N ILE A 106 17.95 5.62 -23.97
CA ILE A 106 18.61 4.94 -22.85
C ILE A 106 19.91 4.27 -23.34
N ILE A 107 19.86 3.59 -24.49
CA ILE A 107 21.04 2.94 -25.10
C ILE A 107 22.07 3.95 -25.58
N ASN A 108 21.61 5.05 -26.17
CA ASN A 108 22.48 6.13 -26.64
C ASN A 108 23.10 6.95 -25.49
N ARG A 109 22.88 6.57 -24.23
CA ARG A 109 23.40 7.22 -23.03
C ARG A 109 23.07 8.71 -23.00
N ASP A 110 21.86 9.07 -23.41
CA ASP A 110 21.39 10.44 -23.24
C ASP A 110 21.19 10.72 -21.74
N ASN A 111 22.21 11.32 -21.14
CA ASN A 111 22.22 11.65 -19.71
C ASN A 111 21.03 12.52 -19.31
N GLN A 112 20.56 13.41 -20.18
CA GLN A 112 19.39 14.25 -19.86
C GLN A 112 18.12 13.41 -19.79
N TYR A 113 17.94 12.48 -20.73
CA TYR A 113 16.77 11.60 -20.74
C TYR A 113 16.75 10.63 -19.56
N CYS A 114 17.89 9.98 -19.25
CA CYS A 114 17.99 9.07 -18.11
C CYS A 114 17.74 9.79 -16.77
N GLN A 115 18.22 11.03 -16.64
CA GLN A 115 17.94 11.87 -15.47
C GLN A 115 16.46 12.27 -15.37
N GLN A 116 15.82 12.63 -16.48
CA GLN A 116 14.39 12.94 -16.52
C GLN A 116 13.54 11.72 -16.11
N LEU A 117 13.78 10.56 -16.71
CA LEU A 117 13.07 9.32 -16.38
C LEU A 117 13.24 8.95 -14.90
N THR A 118 14.47 9.06 -14.39
CA THR A 118 14.77 8.83 -12.97
C THR A 118 13.99 9.79 -12.08
N SER A 119 13.96 11.08 -12.43
CA SER A 119 13.23 12.09 -11.67
C SER A 119 11.72 11.85 -11.67
N GLU A 120 11.13 11.41 -12.79
CA GLU A 120 9.71 11.07 -12.86
C GLU A 120 9.35 9.88 -11.98
N ILE A 121 10.19 8.84 -11.98
CA ILE A 121 9.97 7.66 -11.13
C ILE A 121 10.09 8.04 -9.64
N LEU A 122 11.07 8.86 -9.27
CA LEU A 122 11.24 9.33 -7.89
C LEU A 122 10.09 10.24 -7.45
N ASN A 123 9.64 11.17 -8.30
CA ASN A 123 8.47 12.00 -8.04
C ASN A 123 7.21 11.14 -7.81
N TYR A 124 7.09 10.02 -8.52
CA TYR A 124 6.00 9.09 -8.31
C TYR A 124 6.11 8.33 -6.97
N CYS A 125 7.33 7.99 -6.53
CA CYS A 125 7.55 7.49 -5.17
C CYS A 125 7.10 8.51 -4.12
N ASP A 126 7.41 9.79 -4.32
CA ASP A 126 6.97 10.87 -3.43
C ASP A 126 5.43 11.03 -3.45
N GLU A 127 4.79 10.92 -4.61
CA GLU A 127 3.31 10.92 -4.73
C GLU A 127 2.69 9.77 -3.92
N ILE A 128 3.27 8.56 -4.00
CA ILE A 128 2.85 7.41 -3.18
C ILE A 128 2.95 7.74 -1.68
N GLU A 129 4.06 8.34 -1.24
CA GLU A 129 4.26 8.67 0.17
C GLU A 129 3.29 9.74 0.67
N GLN A 130 3.08 10.80 -0.11
CA GLN A 130 2.18 11.89 0.24
C GLN A 130 0.73 11.42 0.36
N GLU A 131 0.24 10.63 -0.61
CA GLU A 131 -1.12 10.09 -0.57
C GLU A 131 -1.28 9.07 0.58
N TYR A 132 -0.26 8.26 0.86
CA TYR A 132 -0.25 7.41 2.06
C TYR A 132 -0.39 8.25 3.34
N GLN A 133 0.42 9.29 3.51
CA GLN A 133 0.35 10.15 4.70
C GLN A 133 -1.02 10.81 4.83
N LYS A 134 -1.57 11.33 3.74
CA LYS A 134 -2.87 12.00 3.70
C LYS A 134 -4.00 11.06 4.11
N ILE A 135 -4.00 9.81 3.66
CA ILE A 135 -5.05 8.85 4.02
C ILE A 135 -4.90 8.36 5.47
N PHE A 136 -3.70 8.11 5.98
CA PHE A 136 -3.56 7.48 7.30
C PHE A 136 -3.47 8.47 8.47
N PHE A 137 -2.96 9.68 8.22
CA PHE A 137 -2.74 10.69 9.25
C PHE A 137 -3.68 11.90 9.13
N ASN A 138 -4.00 12.35 7.91
CA ASN A 138 -4.90 13.51 7.72
C ASN A 138 -6.37 13.14 7.48
N SER A 139 -6.70 11.86 7.26
CA SER A 139 -8.10 11.49 7.04
C SER A 139 -8.91 11.48 8.33
N ASN A 140 -10.14 11.99 8.23
CA ASN A 140 -11.10 11.98 9.32
C ASN A 140 -11.42 10.55 9.74
N LEU A 141 -11.40 10.29 11.05
CA LEU A 141 -11.65 8.98 11.67
C LEU A 141 -12.98 8.35 11.18
N LYS A 142 -14.00 9.19 10.94
CA LYS A 142 -15.31 8.83 10.40
C LYS A 142 -15.24 8.22 8.99
N LEU A 143 -14.33 8.73 8.15
CA LEU A 143 -14.13 8.29 6.78
C LEU A 143 -13.44 6.93 6.72
N TRP A 144 -12.49 6.70 7.64
CA TRP A 144 -11.85 5.40 7.80
C TRP A 144 -12.84 4.33 8.27
N ILE A 145 -13.67 4.65 9.28
CA ILE A 145 -14.74 3.76 9.77
C ILE A 145 -15.71 3.42 8.64
N ALA A 146 -16.15 4.40 7.85
CA ALA A 146 -17.06 4.15 6.73
C ALA A 146 -16.49 3.14 5.72
N LYS A 147 -15.20 3.24 5.39
CA LYS A 147 -14.51 2.30 4.47
C LYS A 147 -14.34 0.88 5.05
N HIS A 148 -14.38 0.75 6.38
CA HIS A 148 -14.05 -0.48 7.10
C HIS A 148 -15.23 -1.04 7.91
N ILE A 149 -16.43 -0.52 7.68
CA ILE A 149 -17.59 -0.81 8.54
C ILE A 149 -17.99 -2.29 8.50
N ASP A 150 -17.84 -2.96 7.37
CA ASP A 150 -18.20 -4.38 7.24
C ASP A 150 -17.26 -5.30 8.03
N GLU A 151 -15.99 -4.92 8.17
CA GLU A 151 -15.04 -5.65 9.00
C GLU A 151 -15.30 -5.41 10.48
N LEU A 152 -15.68 -4.18 10.84
CA LEU A 152 -16.06 -3.84 12.21
C LEU A 152 -17.35 -4.56 12.63
N LYS A 153 -18.31 -4.74 11.72
CA LYS A 153 -19.50 -5.58 11.96
C LYS A 153 -19.12 -7.03 12.25
N GLY A 154 -18.18 -7.59 11.48
CA GLY A 154 -17.67 -8.95 11.71
C GLY A 154 -17.01 -9.10 13.08
N LEU A 155 -16.20 -8.12 13.49
CA LEU A 155 -15.56 -8.10 14.80
C LEU A 155 -16.58 -7.97 15.94
N ALA A 156 -17.59 -7.11 15.78
CA ALA A 156 -18.68 -6.98 16.73
C ALA A 156 -19.49 -8.28 16.87
N PHE A 157 -19.78 -8.96 15.76
CA PHE A 157 -20.47 -10.25 15.77
C PHE A 157 -19.66 -11.32 16.50
N GLY A 158 -18.35 -11.39 16.25
CA GLY A 158 -17.44 -12.30 16.97
C GLY A 158 -17.43 -12.05 18.47
N LEU A 159 -17.39 -10.78 18.90
CA LEU A 159 -17.47 -10.41 20.31
C LEU A 159 -18.78 -10.84 20.97
N VAL A 160 -19.92 -10.70 20.28
CA VAL A 160 -21.23 -11.14 20.77
C VAL A 160 -21.26 -12.66 20.97
N ILE A 161 -20.65 -13.43 20.06
CA ILE A 161 -20.54 -14.89 20.21
C ILE A 161 -19.66 -15.25 21.41
N CYS A 162 -18.50 -14.61 21.56
CA CYS A 162 -17.63 -14.88 22.71
C CYS A 162 -18.31 -14.53 24.04
N ALA A 163 -19.02 -13.39 24.10
CA ALA A 163 -19.74 -12.98 25.30
C ALA A 163 -20.89 -13.95 25.64
N SER A 164 -21.63 -14.42 24.64
CA SER A 164 -22.73 -15.38 24.85
C SER A 164 -22.22 -16.76 25.27
N LEU A 165 -21.11 -17.24 24.71
CA LEU A 165 -20.45 -18.46 25.18
C LEU A 165 -19.96 -18.33 26.63
N PHE A 166 -19.32 -17.21 26.97
CA PHE A 166 -18.84 -16.97 28.34
C PHE A 166 -19.99 -16.95 29.36
N TYR A 167 -21.12 -16.34 28.98
CA TYR A 167 -22.33 -16.34 29.80
C TYR A 167 -22.86 -17.76 30.03
N ILE A 168 -22.92 -18.60 28.98
CA ILE A 168 -23.37 -19.99 29.10
C ILE A 168 -22.45 -20.80 30.04
N PHE A 169 -21.13 -20.63 29.93
CA PHE A 169 -20.15 -21.29 30.81
C PHE A 169 -20.24 -20.85 32.27
N GLN A 170 -20.77 -19.68 32.58
CA GLN A 170 -20.91 -19.21 33.96
C GLN A 170 -22.11 -19.86 34.68
N TYR A 171 -23.07 -20.41 33.92
CA TYR A 171 -24.28 -21.06 34.43
C TYR A 171 -24.19 -22.59 34.43
N PHE A 172 -23.07 -23.16 33.98
CA PHE A 172 -22.78 -24.59 33.96
C PHE A 172 -21.63 -24.90 34.92
#